data_AF-X1UHB9-F1
#
_entry.id   AF-X1UHB9-F1
#
_cell.length_a   1.000
_cell.length_b   1.000
_cell.length_c   1.000
_cell.angle_alpha   90.00
_cell.angle_beta   90.00
_cell.angle_gamma   90.00
#
_symmetry.space_group_name_H-M   'P 1'
#
loop_
_entity.id
_entity.type
_entity.pdbx_description
1 polymer ?
#
loop_
_entity_poly.entity_id
_entity_poly.type
_entity_poly.pdbx_seq_one_letter_code
_entity_poly.pdbx_strand_id
1 'polypeptide(L)' 'GQYFTRLTGPQGSGILTSMSRANGLVVVPEDKPRVEAGDVVPVMMLDWNEEME' A
#
# COMPACT_ATOMS: atom_id res chain seq x y z
N GLY A 1 -0.30 3.33 -18.55
CA GLY A 1 0.83 2.55 -18.00
C GLY A 1 0.34 1.74 -16.81
N GLN A 2 1.15 0.80 -16.31
CA GLN A 2 0.81 0.00 -15.12
C GLN A 2 1.62 0.50 -13.92
N TYR A 3 0.98 0.57 -12.76
CA TYR A 3 1.64 0.89 -11.51
C TYR A 3 2.15 -0.39 -10.83
N PHE A 4 3.30 -0.28 -10.19
CA PHE A 4 3.90 -1.36 -9.41
C PHE A 4 4.11 -0.86 -7.98
N THR A 5 3.88 -1.74 -7.01
CA THR A 5 4.09 -1.45 -5.59
C THR A 5 5.26 -2.24 -5.05
N ARG A 6 5.88 -1.72 -3.99
CA ARG A 6 6.88 -2.40 -3.18
C ARG A 6 6.60 -2.10 -1.72
N LEU A 7 6.79 -3.10 -0.86
CA LEU A 7 6.66 -2.91 0.58
C LEU A 7 7.64 -1.86 1.11
N THR A 8 7.18 -1.05 2.07
CA THR A 8 8.00 -0.06 2.79
C THR A 8 9.02 -0.70 3.75
N GLY A 9 8.92 -2.02 3.97
CA GLY A 9 9.70 -2.79 4.93
C GLY A 9 8.78 -3.60 5.85
N PRO A 10 9.14 -3.80 7.12
CA PRO A 10 8.27 -4.37 8.14
C PRO A 10 6.92 -3.64 8.27
N GLN A 11 5.82 -4.38 8.46
CA GLN A 11 4.44 -3.86 8.47
C GLN A 11 3.76 -3.87 9.86
N GLY A 12 4.54 -3.97 10.94
CA GLY A 12 4.00 -3.90 12.30
C GLY A 12 3.47 -2.51 12.63
N SER A 13 2.37 -2.42 13.38
CA SER A 13 1.69 -1.15 13.71
C SER A 13 2.54 -0.17 14.53
N GLY A 14 3.54 -0.65 15.27
CA GLY A 14 4.49 0.20 16.01
C GLY A 14 5.58 0.85 15.14
N ILE A 15 5.63 0.57 13.84
CA ILE A 15 6.71 0.97 12.94
C ILE A 15 6.29 2.21 12.16
N LEU A 16 6.35 3.39 12.79
CA LEU A 16 5.90 4.65 12.16
C LEU A 16 6.68 5.02 10.88
N THR A 17 7.90 4.50 10.71
CA THR A 17 8.69 4.70 9.49
C THR A 17 8.11 4.01 8.26
N SER A 18 7.23 3.02 8.42
CA SER A 18 6.51 2.42 7.30
C SER A 18 5.48 3.39 6.72
N MET A 19 4.79 4.13 7.59
CA MET A 19 3.79 5.14 7.22
C MET A 19 4.44 6.35 6.56
N SER A 20 5.55 6.86 7.10
CA SER A 20 6.22 8.03 6.52
C SER A 20 6.86 7.78 5.15
N ARG A 21 7.12 6.51 4.81
CA ARG A 21 7.65 6.09 3.50
C ARG A 21 6.56 5.66 2.52
N ALA A 22 5.34 5.44 2.99
CA ALA A 22 4.25 4.96 2.16
C ALA A 22 3.64 6.12 1.38
N ASN A 23 3.36 5.90 0.10
CA ASN A 23 2.51 6.75 -0.74
C ASN A 23 1.18 6.06 -1.10
N GLY A 24 0.95 4.88 -0.56
CA GLY A 24 -0.23 4.08 -0.81
C GLY A 24 -0.37 2.97 0.22
N LEU A 25 -1.62 2.58 0.49
CA LEU A 25 -2.02 1.51 1.38
C LEU A 25 -2.57 0.36 0.55
N VAL A 26 -1.88 -0.78 0.56
CA VAL A 26 -2.37 -2.01 -0.07
C VAL A 26 -3.45 -2.62 0.81
N VAL A 27 -4.62 -2.89 0.24
CA VAL A 27 -5.72 -3.55 0.97
C VAL A 27 -5.67 -5.04 0.69
N VAL A 28 -5.37 -5.82 1.73
CA VAL A 28 -5.38 -7.30 1.66
C VAL A 28 -6.71 -7.80 2.23
N PRO A 29 -7.51 -8.55 1.45
CA PRO A 29 -8.76 -9.15 1.94
C PRO A 29 -8.53 -10.07 3.14
N GLU A 30 -9.49 -10.12 4.07
CA GLU A 30 -9.39 -10.92 5.30
C GLU A 30 -9.32 -12.44 5.04
N ASP A 31 -9.91 -12.90 3.94
CA ASP A 31 -9.90 -14.29 3.49
C ASP A 31 -8.59 -14.69 2.79
N LYS A 32 -7.71 -13.72 2.52
CA LYS A 32 -6.45 -13.94 1.83
C LYS A 32 -5.27 -13.95 2.82
N PRO A 33 -4.65 -15.11 3.11
CA PRO A 33 -3.60 -15.20 4.12
C PRO A 33 -2.30 -14.48 3.72
N ARG A 34 -2.04 -14.32 2.41
CA ARG A 34 -0.89 -13.58 1.88
C ARG A 34 -1.11 -13.14 0.44
N VAL A 35 -0.39 -12.10 0.04
CA VAL A 35 -0.26 -11.62 -1.35
C VAL A 35 1.10 -12.04 -1.90
N GLU A 36 1.13 -12.56 -3.12
CA GLU A 36 2.36 -12.98 -3.81
C GLU A 36 2.86 -11.90 -4.78
N ALA A 37 4.15 -11.98 -5.13
CA ALA A 37 4.68 -11.14 -6.19
C ALA A 37 3.99 -11.45 -7.52
N GLY A 38 3.50 -10.40 -8.20
CA GLY A 38 2.73 -10.53 -9.44
C GLY A 38 1.21 -10.48 -9.24
N ASP A 39 0.72 -10.58 -7.99
CA ASP A 39 -0.68 -10.36 -7.70
C ASP A 39 -1.09 -8.91 -7.97
N VAL A 40 -2.27 -8.74 -8.55
CA VAL A 40 -2.93 -7.44 -8.65
C VAL A 40 -3.67 -7.19 -7.35
N VAL A 41 -3.40 -6.04 -6.74
CA VAL A 41 -4.00 -5.64 -5.46
C VAL A 41 -4.63 -4.26 -5.54
N PRO A 42 -5.74 -4.03 -4.82
CA PRO A 42 -6.26 -2.68 -4.63
C PRO A 42 -5.29 -1.87 -3.76
N VAL A 43 -5.01 -0.64 -4.19
CA VAL A 43 -4.18 0.32 -3.46
C VAL A 43 -4.96 1.60 -3.28
N MET A 44 -5.11 2.02 -2.04
CA MET A 44 -5.58 3.35 -1.69
C MET A 44 -4.38 4.29 -1.68
N MET A 45 -4.35 5.29 -2.56
CA MET A 45 -3.26 6.25 -2.57
C MET A 45 -3.33 7.15 -1.33
N LEU A 46 -2.19 7.38 -0.69
CA LEU A 46 -2.08 8.27 0.46
C LEU A 46 -1.56 9.63 -0.03
N ASP A 47 -2.10 10.71 0.51
CA ASP A 47 -1.74 12.09 0.14
C ASP A 47 -1.92 12.41 -1.36
N TRP A 48 -2.81 11.69 -2.06
CA TRP A 48 -3.26 12.13 -3.37
C TRP A 48 -4.09 13.37 -3.17
N ASN A 49 -3.55 14.53 -3.51
CA ASN A 49 -4.25 15.81 -3.35
C ASN A 49 -5.51 15.79 -4.24
N GLU A 50 -6.65 15.40 -3.67
CA GLU A 50 -7.97 15.45 -4.31
C GLU A 50 -8.44 16.91 -4.50
N GLU A 51 -7.76 17.89 -3.90
CA GLU A 51 -7.94 19.33 -4.20
C GLU A 51 -7.15 19.76 -5.44
N MET A 52 -7.57 19.25 -6.60
CA MET A 52 -7.37 19.89 -7.90
C MET A 52 -8.69 19.79 -8.67
N GLU A 53 -9.75 20.38 -8.10
CA GLU A 53 -10.94 20.80 -8.84
C GLU A 53 -11.38 22.20 -8.38
#